data_AF-A0A9X2LUD7-F1
#
_entry.id   AF-A0A9X2LUD7-F1
#
_cell.length_a   1.000
_cell.length_b   1.000
_cell.length_c   1.000
_cell.angle_alpha   90.00
_cell.angle_beta   90.00
_cell.angle_gamma   90.00
#
_symmetry.space_group_name_H-M   'P 1'
#
loop_
_entity.id
_entity.type
_entity.pdbx_description
1 polymer ?
#
loop_
_entity_poly.entity_id
_entity_poly.type
_entity_poly.pdbx_seq_one_letter_code
_entity_poly.pdbx_strand_id
1 'polypeptide(L)'
;MSRYAAVKPYVLPESLDHLGGPTAGGIALPRHVDWGPRHVYDLTDEASFRLMYERVVREAQTREDLDAYLNAMPLRKMGRDLFLPSR
;
A
#
# COMPACT_ATOMS: atom_id res chain seq x y z
N MET A 1 -28.46 -9.29 17.72
CA MET A 1 -27.95 -9.62 16.36
C MET A 1 -27.31 -8.37 15.78
N SER A 2 -25.97 -8.24 15.80
CA SER A 2 -25.29 -7.14 15.09
C SER A 2 -24.50 -7.75 13.93
N ARG A 3 -25.02 -7.57 12.72
CA ARG A 3 -24.47 -8.09 11.47
C ARG A 3 -23.90 -6.93 10.68
N TYR A 4 -22.71 -6.43 11.02
CA TYR A 4 -21.87 -5.66 10.09
C TYR A 4 -20.39 -5.70 10.54
N ALA A 5 -19.77 -6.88 10.45
CA ALA A 5 -18.39 -6.90 9.99
C ALA A 5 -18.48 -6.84 8.47
N ALA A 6 -18.60 -5.63 7.91
CA ALA A 6 -18.44 -5.48 6.47
C ALA A 6 -16.99 -5.91 6.19
N VAL A 7 -16.82 -7.08 5.57
CA VAL A 7 -15.52 -7.50 5.07
C VAL A 7 -15.11 -6.40 4.09
N LYS A 8 -14.10 -5.60 4.44
CA LYS A 8 -13.54 -4.63 3.52
C LYS A 8 -13.00 -5.44 2.34
N PRO A 9 -13.56 -5.30 1.13
CA PRO A 9 -13.02 -6.01 -0.01
C PRO A 9 -11.61 -5.48 -0.26
N TYR A 10 -10.62 -6.37 -0.21
CA TYR A 10 -9.27 -6.01 -0.63
C TYR A 10 -9.28 -5.86 -2.13
N VAL A 11 -8.82 -4.70 -2.61
CA VAL A 11 -8.57 -4.53 -4.03
C VAL A 11 -7.29 -5.30 -4.38
N LEU A 12 -7.37 -6.08 -5.44
CA LEU A 12 -6.22 -6.76 -6.02
C LEU A 12 -5.87 -6.10 -7.35
N PRO A 13 -4.58 -5.90 -7.65
CA PRO A 13 -4.17 -5.48 -8.97
C PRO A 13 -4.50 -6.60 -9.97
N GLU A 14 -4.69 -6.24 -11.24
CA GLU A 14 -4.93 -7.23 -12.30
C GLU A 14 -3.72 -8.13 -12.53
N SER A 15 -2.52 -7.54 -12.47
CA SER A 15 -1.23 -8.24 -12.43
C SER A 15 -0.25 -7.38 -11.64
N LEU A 16 0.76 -8.02 -11.04
CA LEU A 16 1.88 -7.28 -10.46
C LEU A 16 2.63 -6.45 -11.49
N ASP A 17 2.59 -6.83 -12.77
CA ASP A 17 3.35 -6.14 -13.83
C ASP A 17 2.76 -4.76 -14.19
N HIS A 18 1.53 -4.46 -13.75
CA HIS A 18 0.91 -3.14 -13.89
C HIS A 18 1.34 -2.16 -12.78
N LEU A 19 1.99 -2.66 -11.72
CA LEU A 19 2.44 -1.85 -10.60
C LEU A 19 3.70 -1.06 -10.96
N GLY A 20 3.51 0.17 -11.40
CA GLY A 20 4.55 1.10 -11.87
C GLY A 20 4.82 2.28 -10.94
N GLY A 21 4.30 2.25 -9.71
CA GLY A 21 4.43 3.32 -8.74
C GLY A 21 5.89 3.72 -8.44
N PRO A 22 6.10 4.93 -7.90
CA PRO A 22 7.43 5.47 -7.66
C PRO A 22 8.15 4.72 -6.54
N THR A 23 9.47 4.61 -6.67
CA THR A 23 10.32 3.90 -5.70
C THR A 23 11.39 4.78 -5.07
N ALA A 24 11.39 6.09 -5.34
CA ALA A 24 12.37 7.05 -4.83
C ALA A 24 11.75 8.45 -4.72
N GLY A 25 12.35 9.30 -3.89
CA GLY A 25 11.87 10.67 -3.64
C GLY A 25 10.75 10.75 -2.61
N GLY A 26 10.08 11.89 -2.54
CA GLY A 26 8.96 12.11 -1.61
C GLY A 26 7.62 11.93 -2.31
N ILE A 27 6.66 11.30 -1.63
CA ILE A 27 5.29 11.11 -2.14
C ILE A 27 4.24 11.47 -1.10
N ALA A 28 3.18 12.14 -1.53
CA ALA A 28 1.99 12.37 -0.74
C ALA A 28 0.90 11.37 -1.14
N LEU A 29 0.37 10.63 -0.17
CA LEU A 29 -0.79 9.77 -0.39
C LEU A 29 -2.08 10.60 -0.41
N PRO A 30 -3.08 10.23 -1.21
CA PRO A 30 -4.35 10.92 -1.22
C PRO A 30 -5.11 10.62 0.07
N ARG A 31 -5.98 11.56 0.47
CA ARG A 31 -6.66 11.51 1.77
C ARG A 31 -7.51 10.25 1.98
N HIS A 32 -7.98 9.62 0.90
CA HIS A 32 -8.77 8.40 0.97
C HIS A 32 -7.94 7.13 1.21
N VAL A 33 -6.61 7.23 1.09
CA VAL A 33 -5.65 6.16 1.44
C VAL A 33 -5.03 6.47 2.79
N ASP A 34 -4.67 7.73 3.06
CA ASP A 34 -4.18 8.15 4.37
C ASP A 34 -4.92 9.38 4.93
N TRP A 35 -5.72 9.11 5.96
CA TRP A 35 -6.51 10.10 6.69
C TRP A 35 -5.69 10.88 7.73
N GLY A 36 -4.43 10.48 7.98
CA GLY A 36 -3.54 11.09 8.94
C GLY A 36 -3.12 12.53 8.57
N PRO A 37 -2.77 13.38 9.56
CA PRO A 37 -2.39 14.77 9.32
C PRO A 37 -1.08 14.90 8.52
N ARG A 38 -0.21 13.88 8.57
CA ARG A 38 0.99 13.76 7.73
C ARG A 38 0.86 12.49 6.90
N HIS A 39 0.71 12.66 5.59
CA HIS A 39 0.57 11.60 4.58
C HIS A 39 1.66 11.71 3.51
N VAL A 40 2.80 12.32 3.89
CA VAL A 40 3.98 12.47 3.03
C VAL A 40 5.06 11.52 3.50
N TYR A 41 5.54 10.71 2.58
CA TYR A 41 6.50 9.64 2.79
C TYR A 41 7.76 9.92 2.00
N ASP A 42 8.91 9.74 2.64
CA ASP A 42 10.20 9.66 1.97
C ASP A 42 10.45 8.21 1.55
N LEU A 43 10.65 7.97 0.26
CA LEU A 43 10.90 6.65 -0.31
C LEU A 43 12.38 6.25 -0.25
N THR A 44 13.26 7.17 0.17
CA THR A 44 14.68 6.87 0.44
C THR A 44 14.89 6.36 1.86
N ASP A 45 13.96 6.61 2.77
CA ASP A 45 13.91 6.04 4.12
C ASP A 45 13.13 4.72 4.12
N GLU A 46 13.78 3.62 4.48
CA GLU A 46 13.20 2.27 4.40
C GLU A 46 11.96 2.10 5.30
N ALA A 47 11.96 2.72 6.49
CA ALA A 47 10.83 2.64 7.42
C ALA A 47 9.61 3.39 6.87
N SER A 48 9.81 4.61 6.37
CA SER A 48 8.79 5.43 5.70
C SER A 48 8.26 4.73 4.45
N PHE A 49 9.13 4.17 3.60
CA PHE A 49 8.74 3.41 2.42
C PHE A 49 7.84 2.23 2.79
N ARG A 50 8.24 1.41 3.76
CA ARG A 50 7.47 0.23 4.20
C ARG A 50 6.11 0.65 4.75
N LEU A 51 6.08 1.69 5.58
CA LEU A 51 4.83 2.21 6.13
C LEU A 51 3.88 2.70 5.03
N MET A 52 4.41 3.37 4.00
CA MET A 52 3.63 3.81 2.84
C MET A 52 3.00 2.59 2.12
N TYR A 53 3.80 1.55 1.85
CA TYR A 53 3.32 0.33 1.20
C TYR A 53 2.26 -0.40 2.01
N GLU A 54 2.46 -0.55 3.32
CA GLU A 54 1.46 -1.15 4.22
C GLU A 54 0.15 -0.34 4.22
N ARG A 55 0.26 0.99 4.21
CA ARG A 55 -0.89 1.89 4.15
C ARG A 55 -1.68 1.70 2.86
N VAL A 56 -1.01 1.73 1.72
CA VAL A 56 -1.65 1.55 0.39
C VAL A 56 -2.31 0.17 0.30
N VAL A 57 -1.62 -0.91 0.68
CA VAL A 57 -2.19 -2.27 0.63
C VAL A 57 -3.45 -2.41 1.49
N ARG A 58 -3.50 -1.75 2.65
CA ARG A 58 -4.64 -1.83 3.56
C ARG A 58 -5.78 -0.89 3.18
N GLU A 59 -5.47 0.24 2.55
CA GLU A 59 -6.37 1.39 2.48
C GLU A 59 -6.77 1.81 1.08
N ALA A 60 -6.04 1.37 0.04
CA ALA A 60 -6.44 1.57 -1.35
C ALA A 60 -7.87 1.10 -1.59
N GLN A 61 -8.62 1.91 -2.33
CA GLN A 61 -10.03 1.65 -2.64
C GLN A 61 -10.23 1.26 -4.10
N THR A 62 -9.22 1.51 -4.93
CA THR A 62 -9.25 1.30 -6.38
C THR A 62 -7.97 0.60 -6.86
N ARG A 63 -8.01 0.03 -8.07
CA ARG A 63 -6.80 -0.58 -8.66
C ARG A 63 -5.81 0.50 -9.08
N GLU A 64 -6.34 1.62 -9.51
CA GLU A 64 -5.62 2.83 -9.88
C GLU A 64 -4.78 3.35 -8.70
N ASP A 65 -5.27 3.26 -7.46
CA ASP A 65 -4.47 3.55 -6.27
C ASP A 65 -3.27 2.60 -6.15
N LEU A 66 -3.47 1.30 -6.39
CA LEU A 66 -2.39 0.31 -6.33
C LEU A 66 -1.35 0.57 -7.42
N ASP A 67 -1.79 0.81 -8.66
CA ASP A 67 -0.91 1.06 -9.80
C ASP A 67 -0.12 2.37 -9.64
N ALA A 68 -0.74 3.39 -9.03
CA ALA A 68 -0.12 4.68 -8.80
C ALA A 68 0.94 4.67 -7.68
N TYR A 69 0.74 3.87 -6.63
CA TYR A 69 1.56 3.95 -5.42
C TYR A 69 2.41 2.71 -5.14
N LEU A 70 2.10 1.54 -5.72
CA LEU A 70 2.90 0.34 -5.56
C LEU A 70 3.73 0.06 -6.79
N ASN A 71 4.89 -0.55 -6.55
CA ASN A 71 5.79 -1.07 -7.58
C ASN A 71 6.03 -2.57 -7.38
N ALA A 72 5.99 -3.32 -8.48
CA ALA A 72 6.14 -4.77 -8.50
C ALA A 72 7.44 -5.25 -7.84
N MET A 73 8.55 -4.55 -8.10
CA MET A 73 9.88 -5.00 -7.66
C MET A 73 10.06 -4.94 -6.14
N PRO A 74 9.81 -3.79 -5.46
CA PRO A 74 9.81 -3.73 -4.01
C PRO A 74 8.76 -4.64 -3.37
N LEU A 75 7.57 -4.75 -3.96
CA LEU A 75 6.49 -5.57 -3.40
C LEU A 75 6.87 -7.06 -3.36
N ARG A 76 7.53 -7.57 -4.42
CA ARG A 76 8.05 -8.95 -4.45
C ARG A 76 9.15 -9.18 -3.41
N LYS A 77 9.99 -8.17 -3.15
CA LYS A 77 11.05 -8.24 -2.14
C LYS A 77 10.47 -8.25 -0.71
N MET A 78 9.49 -7.37 -0.44
CA MET A 78 8.89 -7.18 0.88
C MET A 78 7.83 -8.23 1.22
N GLY A 79 7.12 -8.78 0.23
CA GLY A 79 6.02 -9.72 0.46
C GLY A 79 6.42 -10.95 1.27
N ARG A 80 7.70 -11.34 1.23
CA ARG A 80 8.25 -12.40 2.08
C ARG A 80 8.31 -12.05 3.57
N ASP A 81 8.43 -10.77 3.92
CA ASP A 81 8.61 -10.30 5.30
C ASP A 81 7.40 -9.53 5.84
N LEU A 82 6.45 -9.15 4.97
CA LEU A 82 5.27 -8.36 5.31
C LEU A 82 4.06 -9.23 5.70
N PHE A 83 3.93 -10.41 5.08
CA PHE A 83 2.74 -11.25 5.17
C PHE A 83 2.96 -12.60 5.86
N LEU A 84 4.14 -12.83 6.46
CA LEU A 84 4.32 -14.02 7.28
C LEU A 84 3.67 -13.78 8.64
N PRO A 85 2.70 -14.62 9.06
CA PRO A 85 2.28 -14.61 10.45
C PRO A 85 3.51 -14.92 11.31
N SER A 86 3.81 -14.04 12.27
CA SER A 86 4.72 -14.37 13.36
C SER A 86 4.27 -15.69 13.97
N ARG A 87 5.15 -16.69 13.97
CA ARG A 87 4.88 -18.01 14.55
C ARG A 87 4.44 -17.90 16.01
#